data_AF-A0A931Q4J1-F1
#
_entry.id   AF-A0A931Q4J1-F1
#
_cell.length_a   1.000
_cell.length_b   1.000
_cell.length_c   1.000
_cell.angle_alpha   90.00
_cell.angle_beta   90.00
_cell.angle_gamma   90.00
#
_symmetry.space_group_name_H-M   'P 1'
#
loop_
_entity.id
_entity.type
_entity.pdbx_description
1 polymer ?
#
loop_
_entity_poly.entity_id
_entity_poly.type
_entity_poly.pdbx_seq_one_letter_code
_entity_poly.pdbx_strand_id
1 'polypeptide(L)'
;MFLKTNAFRLFSLIIIMGTAALYAGCNKNETPIGSSPAGSSAPAASNSQDPYGQVSSQAAGAPSNSASGTISGTISIDPKLAGKVDPNAILFISAKPAEGPQVGVPPLASQRIASPKFPLQYTLSQADVIMQDGTLSGQLNIVVKLMKNGAAGPVGPGDIEGNFAKNPVTVGQKAVDVTLDTLH
;
A
#
# COMPACT_ATOMS: atom_id res chain seq x y z
N MET A 1 29.97 37.97 23.84
CA MET A 1 29.37 37.90 25.19
C MET A 1 28.60 36.59 25.27
N PHE A 2 29.18 35.64 26.01
CA PHE A 2 28.66 34.29 26.26
C PHE A 2 27.42 34.33 27.17
N LEU A 3 26.63 33.25 27.13
CA LEU A 3 25.86 32.55 28.19
C LEU A 3 24.50 32.11 27.63
N LYS A 4 23.95 30.90 27.87
CA LYS A 4 24.41 29.72 28.60
C LYS A 4 23.46 28.55 28.27
N THR A 5 24.04 27.37 28.20
CA THR A 5 23.48 26.01 28.24
C THR A 5 22.38 25.79 29.29
N ASN A 6 21.41 24.93 28.97
CA ASN A 6 20.63 24.08 29.90
C ASN A 6 19.83 23.07 29.05
N ALA A 7 19.61 21.82 29.42
CA ALA A 7 20.20 20.97 30.43
C ALA A 7 19.83 19.52 30.06
N PHE A 8 20.73 18.63 30.42
CA PHE A 8 20.68 17.17 30.36
C PHE A 8 19.51 16.59 31.18
N ARG A 9 19.37 15.25 31.14
CA ARG A 9 18.61 14.32 32.02
C ARG A 9 17.28 13.83 31.39
N LEU A 10 16.91 12.55 31.35
CA LEU A 10 17.29 11.41 32.19
C LEU A 10 16.95 10.07 31.48
N PHE A 11 17.87 9.11 31.61
CA PHE A 11 17.69 7.67 31.38
C PHE A 11 16.66 7.06 32.35
N SER A 12 15.76 6.20 31.88
CA SER A 12 15.07 5.11 32.60
C SER A 12 13.85 4.66 31.77
N LEU A 13 13.40 3.42 31.73
CA LEU A 13 13.81 2.15 32.33
C LEU A 13 12.95 1.09 31.61
N ILE A 14 13.56 -0.02 31.23
CA ILE A 14 12.91 -1.21 30.67
C ILE A 14 11.99 -1.81 31.74
N ILE A 15 10.71 -2.00 31.43
CA ILE A 15 9.85 -2.99 32.10
C ILE A 15 9.06 -3.74 31.03
N ILE A 16 9.50 -4.98 30.78
CA ILE A 16 8.79 -5.98 30.00
C ILE A 16 8.06 -6.86 31.01
N MET A 17 6.74 -6.70 31.14
CA MET A 17 5.82 -7.71 31.69
C MET A 17 4.75 -7.91 30.62
N GLY A 18 4.59 -9.05 29.95
CA GLY A 18 4.83 -10.41 30.41
C GLY A 18 3.55 -11.03 30.97
N THR A 19 2.42 -10.96 30.23
CA THR A 19 1.18 -11.66 30.54
C THR A 19 0.37 -11.96 29.28
N ALA A 20 0.18 -13.25 28.98
CA ALA A 20 -1.11 -13.82 28.58
C ALA A 20 -0.99 -15.34 28.51
N ALA A 21 -1.83 -15.99 29.30
CA ALA A 21 -1.89 -17.42 29.50
C ALA A 21 -2.93 -18.07 28.57
N LEU A 22 -2.71 -19.37 28.31
CA LEU A 22 -3.69 -20.46 28.16
C LEU A 22 -4.86 -20.27 27.18
N TYR A 23 -4.93 -21.10 26.14
CA TYR A 23 -5.81 -22.30 26.08
C TYR A 23 -5.91 -22.89 24.65
N ALA A 24 -6.40 -24.13 24.61
CA ALA A 24 -6.79 -24.98 23.48
C ALA A 24 -5.65 -25.77 22.83
N GLY A 25 -5.72 -27.09 22.66
CA GLY A 25 -6.80 -28.05 22.85
C GLY A 25 -6.42 -29.30 22.06
N CYS A 26 -6.53 -30.48 22.66
CA CYS A 26 -6.33 -31.76 21.99
C CYS A 26 -7.35 -31.95 20.88
N ASN A 27 -6.94 -32.36 19.68
CA ASN A 27 -7.77 -33.30 18.92
C ASN A 27 -6.90 -34.34 18.21
N LYS A 28 -7.12 -35.59 18.61
CA LYS A 28 -6.59 -36.80 17.97
C LYS A 28 -7.69 -37.30 17.03
N ASN A 29 -7.42 -37.40 15.75
CA ASN A 29 -8.15 -38.33 14.89
C ASN A 29 -7.22 -38.94 13.84
N GLU A 30 -6.53 -39.98 14.27
CA GLU A 30 -5.99 -40.97 13.36
C GLU A 30 -7.15 -41.83 12.83
N THR A 31 -7.21 -42.06 11.53
CA THR A 31 -7.46 -43.43 11.01
C THR A 31 -6.98 -43.56 9.56
N PRO A 32 -6.31 -44.67 9.21
CA PRO A 32 -5.74 -44.91 7.88
C PRO A 32 -6.58 -45.88 7.01
N ILE A 33 -6.08 -46.09 5.79
CA ILE A 33 -6.23 -47.20 4.82
C ILE A 33 -7.54 -47.44 4.05
N GLY A 34 -7.34 -47.64 2.73
CA GLY A 34 -8.22 -48.32 1.77
C GLY A 34 -8.66 -47.42 0.62
N SER A 35 -8.53 -47.72 -0.67
CA SER A 35 -7.91 -48.82 -1.44
C SER A 35 -8.17 -48.46 -2.91
N SER A 36 -7.19 -48.66 -3.79
CA SER A 36 -7.36 -48.59 -5.25
C SER A 36 -8.35 -49.66 -5.74
N PRO A 37 -8.97 -49.45 -6.91
CA PRO A 37 -8.59 -50.32 -8.02
C PRO A 37 -8.39 -49.59 -9.36
N ALA A 38 -7.63 -50.26 -10.21
CA ALA A 38 -7.34 -49.94 -11.60
C ALA A 38 -8.57 -50.10 -12.52
N GLY A 39 -8.57 -49.39 -13.65
CA GLY A 39 -9.56 -49.58 -14.71
C GLY A 39 -9.27 -48.73 -15.95
N SER A 40 -8.62 -49.35 -16.93
CA SER A 40 -8.15 -48.81 -18.20
C SER A 40 -9.23 -48.25 -19.12
N SER A 41 -8.72 -47.56 -20.15
CA SER A 41 -9.18 -47.48 -21.55
C SER A 41 -9.90 -46.21 -22.00
N ALA A 42 -9.14 -45.41 -22.77
CA ALA A 42 -9.66 -44.54 -23.81
C ALA A 42 -10.36 -45.38 -24.90
N PRO A 43 -11.31 -44.79 -25.64
CA PRO A 43 -10.90 -44.19 -26.91
C PRO A 43 -11.44 -42.77 -27.10
N ALA A 44 -10.55 -41.86 -27.47
CA ALA A 44 -10.93 -40.56 -28.04
C ALA A 44 -11.40 -40.80 -29.49
N ALA A 45 -12.71 -40.69 -29.71
CA ALA A 45 -13.26 -40.60 -31.05
C ALA A 45 -12.98 -39.21 -31.62
N SER A 46 -12.23 -39.21 -32.72
CA SER A 46 -12.18 -38.12 -33.70
C SER A 46 -13.55 -37.99 -34.35
N ASN A 47 -14.14 -36.79 -34.37
CA ASN A 47 -14.89 -36.38 -35.54
C ASN A 47 -14.91 -34.86 -35.71
N SER A 48 -14.53 -34.49 -36.93
CA SER A 48 -14.42 -33.14 -37.44
C SER A 48 -15.78 -32.55 -37.78
N GLN A 49 -15.98 -31.30 -37.34
CA GLN A 49 -16.44 -30.17 -38.15
C GLN A 49 -17.89 -30.15 -38.66
N ASP A 50 -18.76 -29.48 -37.90
CA ASP A 50 -19.90 -28.72 -38.44
C ASP A 50 -19.50 -27.25 -38.64
N PRO A 51 -19.67 -26.67 -39.84
CA PRO A 51 -19.46 -25.25 -40.08
C PRO A 51 -20.77 -24.47 -39.86
N TYR A 52 -20.72 -23.46 -39.01
CA TYR A 52 -21.78 -22.50 -38.65
C TYR A 52 -22.74 -22.90 -37.50
N GLY A 53 -22.38 -22.52 -36.27
CA GLY A 53 -23.27 -22.53 -35.12
C GLY A 53 -22.61 -22.10 -33.80
N GLN A 54 -22.70 -20.80 -33.49
CA GLN A 54 -22.67 -20.14 -32.17
C GLN A 54 -22.37 -21.02 -30.93
N VAL A 55 -21.27 -20.80 -30.18
CA VAL A 55 -21.21 -20.40 -28.74
C VAL A 55 -19.75 -20.06 -28.32
N SER A 56 -19.58 -18.99 -27.56
CA SER A 56 -18.52 -18.73 -26.55
C SER A 56 -17.04 -18.70 -26.97
N SER A 57 -16.47 -17.49 -26.93
CA SER A 57 -15.21 -17.27 -26.22
C SER A 57 -15.48 -16.27 -25.11
N GLN A 58 -16.07 -16.78 -24.03
CA GLN A 58 -16.04 -16.13 -22.73
C GLN A 58 -14.57 -16.07 -22.30
N ALA A 59 -13.89 -15.01 -22.73
CA ALA A 59 -12.67 -14.59 -22.06
C ALA A 59 -13.09 -14.33 -20.62
N ALA A 60 -12.55 -15.17 -19.72
CA ALA A 60 -12.79 -15.12 -18.31
C ALA A 60 -12.58 -13.68 -17.83
N GLY A 61 -13.68 -12.95 -17.64
CA GLY A 61 -13.69 -11.78 -16.81
C GLY A 61 -13.26 -12.25 -15.44
N ALA A 62 -12.02 -11.93 -15.07
CA ALA A 62 -11.66 -11.79 -13.68
C ALA A 62 -12.81 -11.03 -12.99
N PRO A 63 -13.15 -11.36 -11.72
CA PRO A 63 -14.21 -10.66 -11.02
C PRO A 63 -14.00 -9.16 -11.23
N SER A 64 -14.95 -8.54 -11.93
CA SER A 64 -14.98 -7.10 -12.10
C SER A 64 -15.26 -6.58 -10.71
N ASN A 65 -14.19 -6.30 -9.96
CA ASN A 65 -14.24 -5.48 -8.76
C ASN A 65 -15.00 -4.23 -9.19
N SER A 66 -16.27 -4.15 -8.77
CA SER A 66 -17.17 -3.02 -8.98
C SER A 66 -16.35 -1.74 -8.91
N ALA A 67 -16.18 -1.07 -10.05
CA ALA A 67 -15.09 -0.14 -10.35
C ALA A 67 -14.60 0.64 -9.13
N SER A 68 -13.58 0.08 -8.47
CA SER A 68 -12.80 0.80 -7.46
C SER A 68 -11.98 1.81 -8.25
N GLY A 69 -12.37 3.08 -8.19
CA GLY A 69 -11.64 4.11 -8.90
C GLY A 69 -10.18 4.16 -8.46
N THR A 70 -9.29 4.60 -9.34
CA THR A 70 -7.88 4.78 -9.03
C THR A 70 -7.54 6.26 -8.95
N ILE A 71 -6.51 6.60 -8.19
CA ILE A 71 -5.93 7.95 -8.16
C ILE A 71 -4.56 7.86 -8.81
N SER A 72 -4.28 8.70 -9.83
CA SER A 72 -3.03 8.62 -10.57
C SER A 72 -2.45 10.00 -10.87
N GLY A 73 -1.12 10.06 -10.94
CA GLY A 73 -0.39 11.30 -11.20
C GLY A 73 1.11 11.08 -11.26
N THR A 74 1.82 12.19 -11.15
CA THR A 74 3.28 12.26 -11.24
C THR A 74 3.84 12.90 -9.98
N ILE A 75 4.86 12.27 -9.40
CA ILE A 75 5.60 12.83 -8.27
C ILE A 75 6.91 13.39 -8.79
N SER A 76 7.20 14.62 -8.42
CA SER A 76 8.42 15.33 -8.77
C SER A 76 9.09 15.91 -7.53
N ILE A 77 10.34 16.35 -7.66
CA ILE A 77 11.09 17.01 -6.60
C ILE A 77 11.32 18.46 -6.98
N ASP A 78 11.10 19.38 -6.04
CA ASP A 78 11.49 20.78 -6.22
C ASP A 78 13.00 20.82 -6.53
N PRO A 79 13.43 21.48 -7.63
CA PRO A 79 14.84 21.55 -8.02
C PRO A 79 15.79 22.01 -6.88
N LYS A 80 15.31 22.83 -5.94
CA LYS A 80 16.07 23.30 -4.78
C LYS A 80 16.41 22.19 -3.79
N LEU A 81 15.62 21.11 -3.76
CA LEU A 81 15.77 19.97 -2.87
C LEU A 81 16.42 18.75 -3.54
N ALA A 82 16.64 18.76 -4.86
CA ALA A 82 17.20 17.63 -5.59
C ALA A 82 18.55 17.13 -5.02
N GLY A 83 19.40 18.04 -4.53
CA GLY A 83 20.67 17.70 -3.88
C GLY A 83 20.56 17.22 -2.42
N LYS A 84 19.35 17.14 -1.86
CA LYS A 84 19.07 16.68 -0.48
C LYS A 84 18.47 15.27 -0.44
N VAL A 85 18.15 14.71 -1.59
CA VAL A 85 17.56 13.38 -1.73
C VAL A 85 18.57 12.31 -1.33
N ASP A 86 18.22 11.50 -0.33
CA ASP A 86 18.99 10.31 -0.01
C ASP A 86 18.66 9.21 -1.05
N PRO A 87 19.65 8.59 -1.71
CA PRO A 87 19.41 7.54 -2.70
C PRO A 87 18.77 6.27 -2.11
N ASN A 88 18.85 6.08 -0.79
CA ASN A 88 18.24 4.96 -0.08
C ASN A 88 16.91 5.34 0.58
N ALA A 89 16.42 6.56 0.38
CA ALA A 89 15.14 6.98 0.93
C ALA A 89 13.98 6.13 0.36
N ILE A 90 12.95 5.99 1.18
CA ILE A 90 11.73 5.28 0.83
C ILE A 90 10.62 6.30 0.63
N LEU A 91 9.95 6.24 -0.53
CA LEU A 91 8.78 7.04 -0.82
C LEU A 91 7.53 6.35 -0.29
N PHE A 92 6.72 7.09 0.45
CA PHE A 92 5.37 6.73 0.84
C PHE A 92 4.40 7.66 0.14
N ILE A 93 3.49 7.09 -0.64
CA ILE A 93 2.41 7.81 -1.31
C ILE A 93 1.14 7.45 -0.56
N SER A 94 0.55 8.39 0.17
CA SER A 94 -0.54 8.11 1.09
C SER A 94 -1.81 8.87 0.71
N ALA A 95 -2.94 8.18 0.71
CA ALA A 95 -4.27 8.77 0.63
C ALA A 95 -4.91 8.77 2.01
N LYS A 96 -5.16 9.97 2.55
CA LYS A 96 -5.75 10.18 3.86
C LYS A 96 -7.20 10.63 3.72
N PRO A 97 -8.09 10.31 4.68
CA PRO A 97 -9.41 10.92 4.72
C PRO A 97 -9.33 12.45 4.67
N ALA A 98 -10.13 13.08 3.80
CA ALA A 98 -10.16 14.54 3.69
C ALA A 98 -10.70 15.21 4.96
N GLU A 99 -11.64 14.54 5.63
CA GLU A 99 -12.27 14.99 6.86
C GLU A 99 -11.69 14.29 8.09
N GLY A 100 -11.90 14.90 9.25
CA GLY A 100 -11.43 14.38 10.54
C GLY A 100 -9.97 14.73 10.87
N PRO A 101 -9.46 14.24 12.02
CA PRO A 101 -8.12 14.55 12.48
C PRO A 101 -7.06 14.10 11.47
N GLN A 102 -6.19 15.02 11.06
CA GLN A 102 -5.11 14.69 10.12
C GLN A 102 -3.88 14.12 10.84
N VAL A 103 -3.72 14.39 12.13
CA VAL A 103 -2.59 13.91 12.93
C VAL A 103 -2.97 12.62 13.65
N GLY A 104 -2.09 11.61 13.61
CA GLY A 104 -2.28 10.35 14.31
C GLY A 104 -3.26 9.36 13.65
N VAL A 105 -3.95 9.76 12.58
CA VAL A 105 -4.84 8.88 11.82
C VAL A 105 -4.05 8.18 10.70
N PRO A 106 -4.12 6.83 10.60
CA PRO A 106 -3.47 6.09 9.52
C PRO A 106 -4.09 6.46 8.16
N PRO A 107 -3.32 6.40 7.06
CA PRO A 107 -3.88 6.59 5.73
C PRO A 107 -4.84 5.45 5.37
N LEU A 108 -5.84 5.76 4.54
CA LEU A 108 -6.76 4.76 3.98
C LEU A 108 -6.00 3.80 3.04
N ALA A 109 -5.16 4.38 2.19
CA ALA A 109 -4.30 3.64 1.28
C ALA A 109 -2.89 4.21 1.29
N SER A 110 -1.88 3.36 1.14
CA SER A 110 -0.50 3.81 0.97
C SER A 110 0.31 2.86 0.11
N GLN A 111 1.03 3.43 -0.85
CA GLN A 111 2.03 2.73 -1.65
C GLN A 111 3.44 3.03 -1.11
N ARG A 112 4.32 2.02 -1.09
CA ARG A 112 5.72 2.13 -0.68
C ARG A 112 6.66 1.86 -1.86
N ILE A 113 7.60 2.77 -2.11
CA ILE A 113 8.56 2.65 -3.22
C ILE A 113 9.97 2.90 -2.69
N ALA A 114 10.83 1.90 -2.82
CA ALA A 114 12.24 2.01 -2.42
C ALA A 114 13.08 2.67 -3.51
N SER A 115 14.02 3.53 -3.11
CA SER A 115 14.95 4.22 -4.02
C SER A 115 14.24 4.81 -5.26
N PRO A 116 13.24 5.69 -5.06
CA PRO A 116 12.45 6.26 -6.14
C PRO A 116 13.33 7.05 -7.12
N LYS A 117 12.95 7.05 -8.40
CA LYS A 117 13.54 7.92 -9.43
C LYS A 117 12.50 8.92 -9.89
N PHE A 118 12.88 10.19 -9.93
CA PHE A 118 11.98 11.27 -10.27
C PHE A 118 12.25 11.81 -11.69
N PRO A 119 11.21 12.22 -12.43
CA PRO A 119 9.79 12.15 -12.09
C PRO A 119 9.26 10.70 -12.03
N LEU A 120 8.35 10.43 -11.11
CA LEU A 120 7.78 9.11 -10.85
C LEU A 120 6.29 9.09 -11.12
N GLN A 121 5.83 8.26 -12.05
CA GLN A 121 4.40 8.00 -12.23
C GLN A 121 3.89 7.06 -11.14
N TYR A 122 2.70 7.32 -10.60
CA TYR A 122 2.08 6.47 -9.59
C TYR A 122 0.59 6.22 -9.86
N THR A 123 0.06 5.17 -9.24
CA THR A 123 -1.37 4.86 -9.22
C THR A 123 -1.71 4.22 -7.89
N LEU A 124 -2.57 4.87 -7.11
CA LEU A 124 -3.21 4.29 -5.93
C LEU A 124 -4.51 3.59 -6.34
N SER A 125 -4.66 2.37 -5.85
CA SER A 125 -5.76 1.45 -6.17
C SER A 125 -6.29 0.77 -4.91
N GLN A 126 -7.32 -0.07 -5.07
CA GLN A 126 -7.84 -0.88 -3.97
C GLN A 126 -6.79 -1.81 -3.36
N ALA A 127 -5.75 -2.21 -4.10
CA ALA A 127 -4.67 -3.05 -3.59
C ALA A 127 -3.74 -2.31 -2.60
N ASP A 128 -3.77 -0.97 -2.61
CA ASP A 128 -2.96 -0.14 -1.72
C ASP A 128 -3.69 0.21 -0.42
N VAL A 129 -4.95 -0.20 -0.26
CA VAL A 129 -5.73 0.01 0.95
C VAL A 129 -5.14 -0.82 2.10
N ILE A 130 -4.94 -0.17 3.24
CA ILE A 130 -4.25 -0.78 4.40
C ILE A 130 -5.24 -1.53 5.31
N MET A 131 -6.47 -1.03 5.44
CA MET A 131 -7.49 -1.66 6.30
C MET A 131 -8.19 -2.78 5.53
N GLN A 132 -8.34 -3.95 6.15
CA GLN A 132 -8.86 -5.17 5.49
C GLN A 132 -10.30 -5.01 4.96
N ASP A 133 -11.09 -4.16 5.60
CA ASP A 133 -12.46 -3.78 5.24
C ASP A 133 -12.55 -2.40 4.57
N GLY A 134 -11.41 -1.74 4.34
CA GLY A 134 -11.34 -0.42 3.72
C GLY A 134 -11.71 -0.47 2.24
N THR A 135 -12.37 0.57 1.74
CA THR A 135 -12.62 0.77 0.32
C THR A 135 -12.03 2.10 -0.12
N LEU A 136 -11.23 2.10 -1.20
CA LEU A 136 -10.72 3.32 -1.80
C LEU A 136 -11.89 4.07 -2.44
N SER A 137 -12.48 5.02 -1.71
CA SER A 137 -13.65 5.79 -2.14
C SER A 137 -13.69 7.17 -1.49
N GLY A 138 -14.57 8.04 -2.00
CA GLY A 138 -14.79 9.37 -1.45
C GLY A 138 -13.72 10.40 -1.80
N GLN A 139 -13.60 11.41 -0.93
CA GLN A 139 -12.62 12.49 -1.04
C GLN A 139 -11.42 12.22 -0.13
N LEU A 140 -10.22 12.31 -0.68
CA LEU A 140 -8.98 11.96 0.00
C LEU A 140 -7.92 13.04 -0.19
N ASN A 141 -7.12 13.29 0.84
CA ASN A 141 -5.91 14.12 0.73
C ASN A 141 -4.74 13.24 0.32
N ILE A 142 -4.08 13.59 -0.78
CA ILE A 142 -2.82 12.96 -1.19
C ILE A 142 -1.64 13.67 -0.53
N VAL A 143 -0.87 12.89 0.21
CA VAL A 143 0.36 13.32 0.89
C VAL A 143 1.47 12.34 0.51
N VAL A 144 2.62 12.87 0.14
CA VAL A 144 3.77 12.09 -0.29
C VAL A 144 4.95 12.42 0.61
N LYS A 145 5.61 11.39 1.12
CA LYS A 145 6.76 11.52 2.04
C LYS A 145 7.93 10.70 1.54
N LEU A 146 9.08 11.33 1.44
CA LEU A 146 10.36 10.70 1.16
C LEU A 146 11.13 10.57 2.48
N MET A 147 11.13 9.36 3.02
CA MET A 147 11.65 9.04 4.35
C MET A 147 13.07 8.52 4.26
N LYS A 148 14.03 9.25 4.82
CA LYS A 148 15.45 8.89 4.84
C LYS A 148 15.72 7.68 5.74
N ASN A 149 15.02 7.58 6.87
CA ASN A 149 15.13 6.44 7.80
C ASN A 149 14.40 5.18 7.29
N GLY A 150 13.65 5.30 6.19
CA GLY A 150 12.88 4.23 5.57
C GLY A 150 11.65 3.73 6.36
N ALA A 151 11.34 4.35 7.49
CA ALA A 151 10.22 3.97 8.35
C ALA A 151 8.95 4.72 7.95
N ALA A 152 7.80 4.04 8.01
CA ALA A 152 6.50 4.70 7.93
C ALA A 152 6.24 5.44 9.25
N GLY A 153 5.83 6.71 9.18
CA GLY A 153 5.59 7.49 10.39
C GLY A 153 5.50 9.01 10.17
N PRO A 154 5.62 9.80 11.26
CA PRO A 154 5.81 11.23 11.14
C PRO A 154 7.14 11.54 10.43
N VAL A 155 7.18 12.65 9.72
CA VAL A 155 8.42 13.18 9.12
C VAL A 155 9.38 13.62 10.21
N GLY A 156 10.67 13.39 9.97
CA GLY A 156 11.77 13.81 10.81
C GLY A 156 12.88 14.51 10.02
N PRO A 157 14.00 14.86 10.69
CA PRO A 157 15.07 15.61 10.08
C PRO A 157 15.67 14.93 8.85
N GLY A 158 15.69 15.64 7.72
CA GLY A 158 16.17 15.17 6.43
C GLY A 158 15.14 14.44 5.58
N ASP A 159 13.90 14.29 6.05
CA ASP A 159 12.78 13.79 5.25
C ASP A 159 12.20 14.92 4.39
N ILE A 160 11.61 14.56 3.26
CA ILE A 160 10.98 15.53 2.34
C ILE A 160 9.50 15.19 2.19
N GLU A 161 8.62 16.17 2.38
CA GLU A 161 7.17 16.05 2.21
C GLU A 161 6.69 16.86 1.00
N GLY A 162 5.57 16.44 0.45
CA GLY A 162 4.81 17.16 -0.56
C GLY A 162 3.34 16.80 -0.49
N ASN A 163 2.49 17.76 -0.81
CA ASN A 163 1.04 17.60 -0.79
C ASN A 163 0.49 17.91 -2.18
N PHE A 164 -0.58 17.23 -2.58
CA PHE A 164 -1.30 17.66 -3.78
C PHE A 164 -1.95 19.03 -3.54
N ALA A 165 -1.56 20.02 -4.32
CA ALA A 165 -1.96 21.41 -4.12
C ALA A 165 -3.47 21.66 -4.23
N LYS A 166 -4.21 20.77 -4.89
CA LYS A 166 -5.68 20.85 -5.04
C LYS A 166 -6.40 19.80 -4.21
N ASN A 167 -5.80 19.34 -3.12
CA ASN A 167 -6.48 18.48 -2.16
C ASN A 167 -7.79 19.16 -1.68
N PRO A 168 -8.87 18.38 -1.43
CA PRO A 168 -8.94 16.93 -1.56
C PRO A 168 -9.16 16.46 -3.01
N VAL A 169 -8.84 15.19 -3.28
CA VAL A 169 -9.04 14.52 -4.57
C VAL A 169 -10.24 13.59 -4.49
N THR A 170 -10.97 13.45 -5.58
CA THR A 170 -12.01 12.42 -5.69
C THR A 170 -11.41 11.13 -6.25
N VAL A 171 -11.76 9.97 -5.68
CA VAL A 171 -11.33 8.68 -6.23
C VAL A 171 -11.79 8.54 -7.70
N GLY A 172 -10.86 8.13 -8.57
CA GLY A 172 -11.03 8.16 -10.04
C GLY A 172 -10.28 9.31 -10.73
N GLN A 173 -9.81 10.30 -9.96
CA GLN A 173 -9.08 11.46 -10.50
C GLN A 173 -7.70 11.07 -11.03
N LYS A 174 -7.37 11.65 -12.20
CA LYS A 174 -6.06 11.55 -12.86
C LYS A 174 -5.33 12.88 -12.80
N ALA A 175 -4.05 12.89 -13.17
CA ALA A 175 -3.19 14.08 -13.12
C ALA A 175 -3.14 14.72 -11.72
N VAL A 176 -3.09 13.87 -10.69
CA VAL A 176 -2.88 14.27 -9.30
C VAL A 176 -1.39 14.41 -9.06
N ASP A 177 -0.80 15.46 -9.64
CA ASP A 177 0.65 15.65 -9.63
C ASP A 177 1.11 16.32 -8.33
N VAL A 178 2.13 15.74 -7.68
CA VAL A 178 2.68 16.20 -6.41
C VAL A 178 4.13 16.63 -6.59
N THR A 179 4.48 17.79 -6.02
CA THR A 179 5.87 18.23 -5.90
C THR A 179 6.31 18.03 -4.45
N LEU A 180 7.43 17.34 -4.24
CA LEU A 180 8.12 17.26 -2.96
C LEU A 180 8.93 18.54 -2.76
N ASP A 181 8.47 19.41 -1.87
CA ASP A 181 8.93 20.81 -1.76
C ASP A 181 9.29 21.24 -0.32
N THR A 182 9.00 20.39 0.68
CA THR A 182 9.18 20.71 2.09
C THR A 182 10.22 19.80 2.71
N LEU A 183 11.34 20.35 3.19
CA LEU A 183 12.38 19.62 3.92
C LEU A 183 12.16 19.76 5.43
N HIS A 184 12.19 18.64 6.15
CA HIS A 184 12.02 18.57 7.61
C HIS A 184 13.34 18.45 8.39
#